data_AF-A0A1A3N132-F1
#
_entry.id   AF-A0A1A3N132-F1
#
_cell.length_a   1.000
_cell.length_b   1.000
_cell.length_c   1.000
_cell.angle_alpha   90.00
_cell.angle_beta   90.00
_cell.angle_gamma   90.00
#
_symmetry.space_group_name_H-M   'P 1'
#
loop_
_entity.id
_entity.type
_entity.pdbx_description
1 polymer ?
#
loop_
_entity_poly.entity_id
_entity_poly.type
_entity_poly.pdbx_seq_one_letter_code
_entity_poly.pdbx_strand_id
1 'polypeptide(L)'
;MTDEPDMAAILRQMKVPERMTGSKALRDFLRIYVDDQDAIENNPERLKQLNGLLILSQLEVINALGALEEAAVNQRRSRRRRWF
;
A
#
# COMPACT_ATOMS: atom_id res chain seq x y z
N MET A 1 -26.07 -4.19 -15.51
CA MET A 1 -24.68 -4.66 -15.36
C MET A 1 -23.90 -3.48 -14.85
N THR A 2 -23.57 -3.48 -13.57
CA THR A 2 -22.78 -2.43 -12.93
C THR A 2 -21.34 -2.64 -13.39
N ASP A 3 -20.84 -1.75 -14.24
CA ASP A 3 -19.41 -1.59 -14.52
C ASP A 3 -18.75 -1.04 -13.25
N GLU A 4 -18.58 -1.89 -12.24
CA GLU A 4 -17.69 -1.57 -11.14
C GLU A 4 -16.28 -1.52 -11.71
N PRO A 5 -15.56 -0.40 -11.56
CA PRO A 5 -14.20 -0.33 -12.04
C PRO A 5 -13.40 -1.43 -11.34
N ASP A 6 -12.69 -2.24 -12.12
CA ASP A 6 -11.78 -3.26 -11.59
C ASP A 6 -10.76 -2.54 -10.71
N MET A 7 -11.03 -2.52 -9.40
CA MET A 7 -10.21 -1.84 -8.40
C MET A 7 -8.78 -2.35 -8.45
N ALA A 8 -8.56 -3.61 -8.85
CA ALA A 8 -7.22 -4.14 -9.06
C ALA A 8 -6.51 -3.45 -10.24
N ALA A 9 -7.23 -3.12 -11.32
CA ALA A 9 -6.67 -2.36 -12.44
C ALA A 9 -6.34 -0.90 -12.05
N ILE A 10 -7.18 -0.26 -11.23
CA ILE A 10 -6.90 1.10 -10.71
C ILE A 10 -5.67 1.07 -9.79
N LEU A 11 -5.58 0.10 -8.88
CA LEU A 11 -4.45 -0.05 -7.97
C LEU A 11 -3.15 -0.34 -8.72
N ARG A 12 -3.18 -1.14 -9.80
CA ARG A 12 -2.01 -1.37 -10.68
C ARG A 12 -1.52 -0.10 -11.39
N GLN A 13 -2.40 0.85 -11.70
CA GLN A 13 -2.02 2.13 -12.32
C GLN A 13 -1.39 3.09 -11.32
N MET A 14 -1.67 2.93 -10.03
CA MET A 14 -1.00 3.69 -8.99
C MET A 14 0.43 3.15 -8.87
N LYS A 15 1.40 3.88 -9.44
CA LYS A 15 2.82 3.49 -9.41
C LYS A 15 3.24 3.04 -8.01
N VAL A 16 3.97 1.93 -7.95
CA VAL A 16 4.64 1.46 -6.74
C VAL A 16 5.57 2.56 -6.24
N PRO A 17 5.36 3.09 -5.03
CA PRO A 17 6.36 3.98 -4.46
C PRO A 17 7.62 3.15 -4.19
N GLU A 18 8.74 3.53 -4.82
CA GLU A 18 10.06 2.88 -4.63
C GLU A 18 10.53 2.90 -3.17
N ARG A 19 9.89 3.72 -2.32
CA ARG A 19 10.22 3.91 -0.91
C ARG A 19 8.94 3.80 -0.09
N MET A 20 8.96 2.96 0.96
CA MET A 20 7.84 2.76 1.91
C MET A 20 7.70 3.94 2.88
N THR A 21 7.42 5.11 2.33
CA THR A 21 7.35 6.37 3.08
C THR A 21 6.11 6.44 3.98
N GLY A 22 4.97 5.92 3.53
CA GLY A 22 3.74 5.84 4.29
C GLY A 22 3.85 4.88 5.46
N SER A 23 4.38 3.67 5.25
CA SER A 23 4.64 2.71 6.33
C SER A 23 5.66 3.23 7.35
N LYS A 24 6.69 3.97 6.89
CA LYS A 24 7.65 4.61 7.80
C LYS A 24 6.97 5.70 8.64
N ALA A 25 6.19 6.57 8.02
CA ALA A 25 5.45 7.62 8.72
C ALA A 25 4.42 7.04 9.70
N LEU A 26 3.72 5.96 9.33
CA LEU A 26 2.82 5.23 10.22
C LEU A 26 3.56 4.68 11.43
N ARG A 27 4.69 4.00 11.22
CA ARG A 27 5.51 3.48 12.32
C ARG A 27 5.98 4.59 13.25
N ASP A 28 6.46 5.70 12.68
CA ASP A 28 6.96 6.83 13.47
C ASP A 28 5.82 7.49 14.27
N PHE A 29 4.62 7.63 13.67
CA PHE A 29 3.41 8.08 14.37
C PHE A 29 3.03 7.14 15.53
N LEU A 30 2.93 5.84 15.27
CA LEU A 30 2.57 4.84 16.30
C LEU A 30 3.60 4.83 17.43
N ARG A 31 4.89 5.04 17.13
CA ARG A 31 5.94 5.11 18.13
C ARG A 31 5.84 6.33 19.02
N ILE A 32 5.40 7.47 18.49
CA ILE A 32 5.19 8.70 19.28
C ILE A 32 4.06 8.52 20.29
N TYR A 33 3.00 7.80 19.91
CA TYR A 33 1.79 7.65 20.72
C TYR A 33 1.62 6.26 21.35
N VAL A 34 2.68 5.45 21.39
CA VAL A 34 2.60 4.04 21.84
C VAL A 34 2.13 3.91 23.29
N ASP A 35 2.49 4.89 24.13
CA ASP A 35 2.14 4.92 25.55
C ASP A 35 1.01 5.92 25.87
N ASP A 36 0.44 6.58 24.84
CA ASP A 36 -0.57 7.63 25.00
C ASP A 36 -1.70 7.45 23.98
N GLN A 37 -2.47 6.39 24.20
CA GLN A 37 -3.64 6.07 23.37
C GLN A 37 -4.74 7.12 23.52
N ASP A 38 -4.89 7.69 24.72
CA ASP A 38 -5.85 8.76 25.00
C ASP A 38 -5.56 10.02 24.18
N ALA A 39 -4.28 10.33 23.91
CA ALA A 39 -3.89 11.41 23.02
C ALA A 39 -4.32 11.22 21.57
N ILE A 40 -4.56 9.99 21.12
CA ILE A 40 -5.13 9.70 19.81
C ILE A 40 -6.65 9.79 19.91
N GLU A 41 -7.27 9.04 20.82
CA GLU A 41 -8.72 8.87 20.89
C GLU A 41 -9.46 10.18 21.18
N ASN A 42 -8.91 11.02 22.04
CA ASN A 42 -9.50 12.31 22.41
C ASN A 42 -9.16 13.44 21.42
N ASN A 43 -8.42 13.15 20.33
CA ASN A 43 -8.05 14.14 19.33
C ASN A 43 -8.47 13.70 17.91
N PRO A 44 -9.55 14.27 17.37
CA PRO A 44 -10.09 13.86 16.08
C PRO A 44 -9.12 14.09 14.91
N GLU A 45 -8.22 15.07 14.99
CA GLU A 45 -7.21 15.30 13.94
C GLU A 45 -6.14 14.22 13.94
N ARG A 46 -5.74 13.74 15.13
CA ARG A 46 -4.80 12.62 15.24
C ARG A 46 -5.43 11.30 14.77
N LEU A 47 -6.71 11.09 15.04
CA LEU A 47 -7.45 9.96 14.48
C LEU A 47 -7.52 10.00 12.95
N LYS A 48 -7.82 11.16 12.36
CA LYS A 48 -7.77 11.34 10.91
C LYS A 48 -6.37 11.07 10.34
N GLN A 49 -5.34 11.58 11.01
CA GLN A 49 -3.95 11.36 10.61
C GLN A 49 -3.58 9.87 10.65
N LEU A 50 -3.91 9.17 11.74
CA LEU A 50 -3.70 7.73 11.87
C LEU A 50 -4.41 6.96 10.76
N ASN A 51 -5.69 7.26 10.50
CA ASN A 51 -6.46 6.63 9.43
C ASN A 51 -5.83 6.87 8.04
N GLY A 52 -5.39 8.09 7.76
CA GLY A 52 -4.68 8.41 6.52
C GLY A 52 -3.37 7.61 6.38
N LEU A 53 -2.59 7.50 7.46
CA LEU A 53 -1.34 6.74 7.48
C LEU A 53 -1.57 5.23 7.31
N LEU A 54 -2.63 4.67 7.91
CA LEU A 54 -3.03 3.28 7.73
C LEU A 54 -3.38 2.98 6.27
N ILE A 55 -4.20 3.81 5.64
CA ILE A 55 -4.60 3.66 4.24
C ILE A 55 -3.37 3.73 3.32
N LEU A 56 -2.51 4.75 3.50
CA LEU A 56 -1.30 4.89 2.70
C LEU A 56 -0.38 3.68 2.85
N SER A 57 -0.14 3.22 4.08
CA SER A 57 0.68 2.04 4.33
C SER A 57 0.10 0.77 3.68
N GLN A 58 -1.21 0.60 3.68
CA GLN A 58 -1.85 -0.54 3.02
C GLN A 58 -1.70 -0.48 1.50
N LEU A 59 -1.87 0.70 0.90
CA LEU A 59 -1.68 0.89 -0.54
C LEU A 59 -0.23 0.60 -0.96
N GLU A 60 0.76 1.00 -0.14
CA GLU A 60 2.17 0.66 -0.39
C GLU A 60 2.40 -0.85 -0.44
N VAL A 61 1.81 -1.61 0.49
CA VAL A 61 1.91 -3.08 0.51
C VAL A 61 1.24 -3.70 -0.72
N ILE A 62 0.01 -3.29 -1.04
CA ILE A 62 -0.73 -3.81 -2.21
C ILE A 62 0.08 -3.55 -3.49
N ASN A 63 0.63 -2.34 -3.63
CA ASN A 63 1.48 -2.01 -4.77
C ASN A 63 2.74 -2.88 -4.83
N ALA A 64 3.44 -3.08 -3.71
CA ALA A 64 4.62 -3.93 -3.68
C ALA A 64 4.29 -5.38 -4.10
N LEU A 65 3.17 -5.93 -3.62
CA LEU A 65 2.70 -7.26 -4.02
C LEU A 65 2.35 -7.31 -5.51
N GLY A 66 1.64 -6.31 -6.04
CA GLY A 66 1.33 -6.21 -7.46
C GLY A 66 2.58 -6.18 -8.34
N ALA A 67 3.61 -5.45 -7.93
CA ALA A 67 4.90 -5.42 -8.62
C ALA A 67 5.59 -6.79 -8.66
N LEU A 68 5.54 -7.53 -7.54
CA LEU A 68 6.10 -8.88 -7.46
C LEU A 68 5.35 -9.85 -8.36
N GLU A 69 4.03 -9.75 -8.42
CA GLU A 69 3.21 -10.54 -9.33
C GLU A 69 3.54 -10.25 -10.81
N GLU A 70 3.64 -8.97 -11.18
CA GLU A 70 4.01 -8.57 -12.54
C GLU A 70 5.40 -9.08 -12.93
N ALA A 71 6.38 -8.98 -12.02
CA ALA A 71 7.73 -9.50 -12.23
C ALA A 71 7.70 -11.03 -12.45
N ALA A 72 6.93 -11.77 -11.65
CA ALA A 72 6.79 -13.21 -11.78
C ALA A 72 6.13 -13.62 -13.11
N VAL A 73 5.07 -12.91 -13.53
CA VAL A 73 4.40 -13.13 -14.82
C VAL A 73 5.35 -12.85 -15.99
N ASN A 74 6.11 -11.76 -15.93
CA ASN A 74 7.09 -11.40 -16.96
C ASN A 74 8.24 -12.41 -17.03
N GLN A 75 8.71 -12.94 -15.90
CA GLN A 75 9.70 -14.00 -15.84
C GLN A 75 9.18 -15.31 -16.45
N ARG A 76 7.91 -15.65 -16.22
CA ARG A 76 7.27 -16.83 -16.82
C ARG A 76 7.10 -16.69 -18.33
N ARG A 77 6.72 -15.51 -18.82
CA ARG A 77 6.61 -15.20 -20.26
C ARG A 77 7.97 -15.24 -20.96
N SER A 78 9.01 -14.66 -20.36
CA SER A 78 10.35 -14.63 -20.94
C SER A 78 10.98 -16.03 -21.00
N ARG A 79 10.73 -16.88 -20.00
CA ARG A 79 11.09 -18.31 -20.06
C ARG A 79 10.38 -18.99 -21.22
N ARG A 80 9.04 -18.88 -21.32
CA ARG A 80 8.26 -19.52 -22.40
C ARG A 80 8.74 -19.10 -23.79
N ARG A 81 9.07 -17.82 -24.02
CA ARG A 81 9.62 -17.32 -25.30
C ARG A 81 11.04 -17.80 -25.64
N ARG A 82 11.80 -18.35 -24.70
CA ARG A 82 13.15 -18.87 -24.93
C ARG A 82 13.16 -20.35 -25.36
N TRP A 83 12.03 -21.04 -25.21
CA TRP A 83 11.85 -22.44 -25.58
C TRP A 83 11.15 -22.62 -26.94
N PHE A 84 10.76 -21.52 -27.59
CA PHE A 84 10.30 -21.44 -28.97
C PHE A 84 11.34 -20.66 -29.77
#